data_AF-A0A9E4FDE1-F1
#
_entry.id   AF-A0A9E4FDE1-F1
#
_cell.length_a   1.000
_cell.length_b   1.000
_cell.length_c   1.000
_cell.angle_alpha   90.00
_cell.angle_beta   90.00
_cell.angle_gamma   90.00
#
_symmetry.space_group_name_H-M   'P 1'
#
loop_
_entity.id
_entity.type
_entity.pdbx_description
1 polymer ?
#
loop_
_entity_poly.entity_id
_entity_poly.type
_entity_poly.pdbx_seq_one_letter_code
_entity_poly.pdbx_strand_id
1 'polypeptide(L)'
;MERSELEHIIRAAAAMLGINEYIVVGSQSVLGAYPNAPDDLRVSMEADLYPPSDPDKADVLSVMMGELSPFFDAFGIYADGVSPETARLPDGWRERLVKVQNENTNGAIGWCLDPTDLAIAKHVAGREKDIGSIGCVPDR
;
A
#
# COMPACT_ATOMS: atom_id res chain seq x y z
N MET A 1 -4.61 -10.01 1.45
CA MET A 1 -5.80 -9.21 1.23
C MET A 1 -6.18 -9.18 -0.25
N GLU A 2 -7.47 -9.02 -0.53
CA GLU A 2 -8.06 -8.78 -1.85
C GLU A 2 -7.97 -7.29 -2.25
N ARG A 3 -8.20 -7.01 -3.55
CA ARG A 3 -8.24 -5.63 -4.05
C ARG A 3 -9.26 -4.74 -3.32
N SER A 4 -10.45 -5.28 -3.05
CA SER A 4 -11.53 -4.57 -2.38
C SER A 4 -11.19 -4.20 -0.93
N GLU A 5 -10.34 -4.99 -0.28
CA GLU A 5 -9.85 -4.72 1.06
C GLU A 5 -8.87 -3.55 1.07
N LEU A 6 -7.95 -3.50 0.10
CA LEU A 6 -7.09 -2.32 -0.09
C LEU A 6 -7.92 -1.04 -0.37
N GLU A 7 -8.96 -1.16 -1.21
CA GLU A 7 -9.88 -0.05 -1.47
C GLU A 7 -10.62 0.40 -0.20
N HIS A 8 -10.97 -0.54 0.68
CA HIS A 8 -11.56 -0.23 1.97
C HIS A 8 -10.59 0.50 2.88
N ILE A 9 -9.33 0.08 2.95
CA ILE A 9 -8.28 0.79 3.70
C ILE A 9 -8.17 2.24 3.21
N ILE A 10 -8.07 2.45 1.89
CA ILE A 10 -7.96 3.80 1.30
C ILE A 10 -9.18 4.66 1.65
N ARG A 11 -10.40 4.11 1.53
CA ARG A 11 -11.64 4.81 1.91
C ARG A 11 -11.68 5.17 3.39
N ALA A 12 -11.31 4.22 4.26
CA ALA A 12 -11.36 4.40 5.71
C ALA A 12 -10.32 5.43 6.18
N ALA A 13 -9.09 5.36 5.63
CA ALA A 13 -8.05 6.34 5.88
C ALA A 13 -8.53 7.75 5.53
N ALA A 14 -9.14 7.91 4.34
CA ALA A 14 -9.65 9.20 3.90
C ALA A 14 -10.75 9.74 4.81
N ALA A 15 -11.68 8.88 5.24
CA ALA A 15 -12.75 9.27 6.15
C ALA A 15 -12.23 9.66 7.55
N MET A 16 -11.21 8.96 8.06
CA MET A 16 -10.68 9.19 9.41
C MET A 16 -9.73 10.39 9.49
N LEU A 17 -8.89 10.61 8.47
CA LEU A 17 -7.89 11.70 8.48
C LEU A 17 -8.36 12.95 7.74
N GLY A 18 -9.43 12.87 6.95
CA GLY A 18 -9.88 13.97 6.08
C GLY A 18 -8.92 14.28 4.93
N ILE A 19 -8.10 13.31 4.52
CA ILE A 19 -7.12 13.42 3.42
C ILE A 19 -7.54 12.49 2.30
N ASN A 20 -7.60 12.95 1.06
CA ASN A 20 -8.17 12.17 -0.04
C ASN A 20 -7.14 11.41 -0.89
N GLU A 21 -5.86 11.53 -0.59
CA GLU A 21 -4.79 10.89 -1.37
C GLU A 21 -3.79 10.19 -0.46
N TYR A 22 -3.39 9.00 -0.86
CA TYR A 22 -2.40 8.18 -0.15
C TYR A 22 -1.46 7.52 -1.15
N ILE A 23 -0.16 7.50 -0.85
CA ILE A 23 0.78 6.63 -1.54
C ILE A 23 0.74 5.28 -0.84
N VAL A 24 0.43 4.23 -1.59
CA VAL A 24 0.50 2.83 -1.12
C VAL A 24 1.85 2.28 -1.56
N VAL A 25 2.67 1.90 -0.58
CA VAL A 25 3.97 1.26 -0.80
C VAL A 25 3.90 -0.20 -0.34
N GLY A 26 5.05 -0.87 -0.32
CA GLY A 26 5.12 -2.24 0.15
C GLY A 26 4.39 -3.23 -0.76
N SER A 27 4.20 -4.45 -0.25
CA SER A 27 3.75 -5.58 -1.07
C SER A 27 2.36 -5.40 -1.69
N GLN A 28 1.44 -4.76 -0.98
CA GLN A 28 0.04 -4.63 -1.41
C GLN A 28 -0.18 -3.55 -2.46
N SER A 29 0.84 -2.72 -2.75
CA SER A 29 0.80 -1.83 -3.91
C SER A 29 0.64 -2.58 -5.24
N VAL A 30 1.02 -3.87 -5.31
CA VAL A 30 0.82 -4.71 -6.52
C VAL A 30 -0.65 -4.79 -6.93
N LEU A 31 -1.58 -4.69 -5.97
CA LEU A 31 -3.02 -4.76 -6.23
C LEU A 31 -3.52 -3.58 -7.05
N GLY A 32 -2.80 -2.45 -7.09
CA GLY A 32 -3.14 -1.33 -7.95
C GLY A 32 -3.10 -1.70 -9.44
N ALA A 33 -2.06 -2.42 -9.86
CA ALA A 33 -1.91 -2.87 -11.25
C ALA A 33 -2.57 -4.23 -11.51
N TYR A 34 -2.58 -5.12 -10.51
CA TYR A 34 -3.10 -6.48 -10.62
C TYR A 34 -4.18 -6.73 -9.56
N PRO A 35 -5.44 -6.32 -9.81
CA PRO A 35 -6.55 -6.54 -8.88
C PRO A 35 -6.77 -8.00 -8.47
N ASN A 36 -6.43 -8.94 -9.35
CA ASN A 36 -6.54 -10.38 -9.13
C ASN A 36 -5.15 -11.04 -9.01
N ALA A 37 -4.20 -10.37 -8.35
CA ALA A 37 -2.84 -10.91 -8.16
C ALA A 37 -2.88 -12.35 -7.57
N PRO A 38 -1.88 -13.21 -7.83
CA PRO A 38 -1.82 -14.55 -7.24
C PRO A 38 -1.91 -14.54 -5.71
N ASP A 39 -2.45 -15.63 -5.13
CA ASP A 39 -2.66 -15.76 -3.67
C ASP A 39 -1.35 -15.50 -2.88
N ASP A 40 -0.21 -15.96 -3.42
CA ASP A 40 1.10 -15.79 -2.79
C ASP A 40 1.52 -14.31 -2.63
N LEU A 41 0.96 -13.40 -3.42
CA LEU A 41 1.18 -11.94 -3.29
C LEU A 41 0.12 -11.25 -2.41
N ARG A 42 -0.95 -11.98 -2.06
CA ARG A 42 -2.08 -11.53 -1.24
C ARG A 42 -2.05 -12.11 0.18
N VAL A 43 -0.93 -12.65 0.63
CA VAL A 43 -0.84 -13.28 1.98
C VAL A 43 -0.88 -12.27 3.13
N SER A 44 -0.57 -10.99 2.89
CA SER A 44 -0.55 -9.98 3.95
C SER A 44 -1.94 -9.41 4.24
N MET A 45 -2.21 -9.09 5.51
CA MET A 45 -3.39 -8.36 5.98
C MET A 45 -3.11 -6.86 6.16
N GLU A 46 -1.86 -6.45 5.97
CA GLU A 46 -1.36 -5.09 6.11
C GLU A 46 -1.29 -4.39 4.76
N ALA A 47 -1.61 -3.10 4.74
CA ALA A 47 -1.21 -2.19 3.67
C ALA A 47 -0.35 -1.04 4.22
N ASP A 48 0.83 -0.84 3.64
CA ASP A 48 1.73 0.26 3.97
C ASP A 48 1.33 1.50 3.18
N LEU A 49 0.97 2.59 3.84
CA LEU A 49 0.60 3.83 3.14
C LEU A 49 0.90 5.10 3.92
N TYR A 50 0.99 6.21 3.20
CA TYR A 50 1.12 7.54 3.80
C TYR A 50 0.41 8.61 2.97
N PRO A 51 -0.09 9.68 3.61
CA PRO A 51 -0.64 10.82 2.91
C PRO A 51 0.50 11.71 2.34
N PRO A 52 0.64 11.87 1.01
CA PRO A 52 1.74 12.65 0.42
C PRO A 52 1.66 14.14 0.75
N SER A 53 0.47 14.67 1.06
CA SER A 53 0.27 16.07 1.44
C SER A 53 0.69 16.38 2.88
N ASP A 54 0.77 15.35 3.75
CA ASP A 54 1.02 15.52 5.18
C ASP A 54 1.64 14.25 5.81
N PRO A 55 2.87 13.85 5.41
CA PRO A 55 3.44 12.55 5.78
C PRO A 55 3.51 12.27 7.28
N ASP A 56 3.60 13.32 8.11
CA ASP A 56 3.63 13.21 9.58
C ASP A 56 2.35 12.58 10.16
N LYS A 57 1.25 12.55 9.39
CA LYS A 57 0.02 11.85 9.78
C LYS A 57 0.04 10.33 9.57
N ALA A 58 1.12 9.78 9.03
CA ALA A 58 1.31 8.33 8.96
C ALA A 58 1.19 7.70 10.36
N ASP A 59 1.82 8.26 11.40
CA ASP A 59 1.72 7.73 12.76
C ASP A 59 0.28 7.71 13.28
N VAL A 60 -0.51 8.74 12.94
CA VAL A 60 -1.93 8.82 13.31
C VAL A 60 -2.75 7.74 12.60
N LEU A 61 -2.40 7.41 11.35
CA LEU A 61 -2.99 6.31 10.61
C LEU A 61 -2.75 4.98 11.32
N SER A 62 -1.51 4.67 11.71
CA SER A 62 -1.19 3.42 12.43
C SER A 62 -1.94 3.33 13.77
N VAL A 63 -2.10 4.46 14.49
CA VAL A 63 -2.87 4.48 15.74
C VAL A 63 -4.34 4.14 15.50
N MET A 64 -4.95 4.68 14.44
CA MET A 64 -6.39 4.51 14.20
C MET A 64 -6.75 3.21 13.46
N MET A 65 -5.84 2.69 12.64
CA MET A 65 -6.11 1.62 11.68
C MET A 65 -5.10 0.48 11.70
N GLY A 66 -4.10 0.51 12.59
CA GLY A 66 -3.08 -0.54 12.72
C GLY A 66 -3.59 -1.84 13.35
N GLU A 67 -2.69 -2.79 13.55
CA GLU A 67 -2.98 -4.18 13.97
C GLU A 67 -3.73 -4.29 15.32
N LEU A 68 -3.62 -3.29 16.20
CA LEU A 68 -4.30 -3.27 17.51
C LEU A 68 -5.52 -2.34 17.55
N SER A 69 -6.01 -1.92 16.38
CA SER A 69 -7.12 -0.98 16.28
C SER A 69 -8.49 -1.68 16.19
N PRO A 70 -9.58 -1.01 16.58
CA PRO A 70 -10.94 -1.49 16.31
C PRO A 70 -11.22 -1.72 14.82
N PHE A 71 -10.46 -1.08 13.93
CA PHE A 71 -10.57 -1.31 12.49
C PHE A 71 -10.10 -2.71 12.12
N PHE A 72 -8.95 -3.14 12.66
CA PHE A 72 -8.46 -4.50 12.47
C PHE A 72 -9.42 -5.54 13.08
N ASP A 73 -9.90 -5.31 14.31
CA ASP A 73 -10.87 -6.20 14.95
C ASP A 73 -12.15 -6.39 14.12
N ALA A 74 -12.59 -5.33 13.43
CA ALA A 74 -13.82 -5.34 12.63
C ALA A 74 -13.66 -5.98 11.25
N PHE A 75 -12.50 -5.80 10.60
CA PHE A 75 -12.33 -6.12 9.17
C PHE A 75 -11.21 -7.12 8.88
N GLY A 76 -10.36 -7.45 9.86
CA GLY A 76 -9.25 -8.39 9.71
C GLY A 76 -8.09 -7.87 8.85
N ILE A 77 -8.15 -6.61 8.39
CA ILE A 77 -7.12 -5.91 7.63
C ILE A 77 -6.72 -4.63 8.37
N TYR A 78 -5.50 -4.17 8.16
CA TYR A 78 -5.01 -2.96 8.82
C TYR A 78 -4.10 -2.13 7.91
N ALA A 79 -3.97 -0.86 8.27
CA ALA A 79 -3.04 0.08 7.63
C ALA A 79 -1.86 0.30 8.55
N ASP A 80 -0.64 0.14 8.02
CA ASP A 80 0.55 0.70 8.65
C ASP A 80 0.93 2.01 7.97
N GLY A 81 0.92 3.07 8.76
CA GLY A 81 1.41 4.38 8.40
C GLY A 81 2.93 4.37 8.35
N VAL A 82 3.47 4.60 7.15
CA VAL A 82 4.92 4.55 6.92
C VAL A 82 5.50 5.88 6.46
N SER A 83 6.80 6.07 6.60
CA SER A 83 7.48 7.26 6.08
C SER A 83 7.65 7.20 4.55
N PRO A 84 7.71 8.34 3.84
CA PRO A 84 8.08 8.38 2.42
C PRO A 84 9.43 7.72 2.10
N GLU A 85 10.32 7.64 3.09
CA GLU A 85 11.66 7.06 3.01
C GLU A 85 11.68 5.54 3.24
N THR A 86 10.57 4.92 3.64
CA THR A 86 10.48 3.49 3.94
C THR A 86 10.85 2.62 2.74
N ALA A 87 10.53 3.06 1.52
CA ALA A 87 10.88 2.36 0.29
C ALA A 87 11.96 3.12 -0.49
N ARG A 88 13.08 2.44 -0.79
CA ARG A 88 14.07 2.95 -1.74
C ARG A 88 13.58 2.70 -3.17
N LEU A 89 13.10 3.75 -3.81
CA LEU A 89 12.48 3.69 -5.14
C LEU A 89 13.39 4.37 -6.20
N PRO A 90 13.37 3.89 -7.45
CA PRO A 90 14.15 4.48 -8.52
C PRO A 90 13.64 5.87 -8.92
N ASP A 91 14.48 6.66 -9.58
CA ASP A 91 14.10 7.99 -10.03
C ASP A 91 12.84 7.97 -10.93
N GLY A 92 12.02 9.03 -10.79
CA GLY A 92 10.77 9.18 -11.54
C GLY A 92 9.65 8.21 -11.16
N TRP A 93 9.78 7.41 -10.09
CA TRP A 93 8.73 6.45 -9.68
C TRP A 93 7.35 7.08 -9.50
N ARG A 94 7.30 8.34 -9.08
CA ARG A 94 6.05 9.10 -8.90
C ARG A 94 5.27 9.27 -10.20
N GLU A 95 5.94 9.31 -11.35
CA GLU A 95 5.31 9.44 -12.66
C GLU A 95 4.69 8.13 -13.15
N ARG A 96 5.07 7.00 -12.53
CA ARG A 96 4.63 5.65 -12.87
C ARG A 96 3.60 5.09 -11.88
N LEU A 97 3.17 5.90 -10.92
CA LEU A 97 2.15 5.51 -9.93
C LEU A 97 0.87 5.03 -10.62
N VAL A 98 0.36 3.90 -10.17
CA VAL A 98 -0.89 3.31 -10.62
C VAL A 98 -2.02 3.83 -9.75
N LYS A 99 -2.96 4.52 -10.39
CA LYS A 99 -4.09 5.15 -9.70
C LYS A 99 -5.17 4.13 -9.36
N VAL A 100 -5.51 4.06 -8.07
CA VAL A 100 -6.69 3.41 -7.54
C VAL A 100 -7.71 4.47 -7.14
N GLN A 101 -8.83 4.54 -7.85
CA GLN A 101 -9.95 5.40 -7.51
C GLN A 101 -11.23 4.88 -8.18
N ASN A 102 -12.22 4.50 -7.37
CA ASN A 102 -13.53 4.02 -7.82
C ASN A 102 -14.58 4.15 -6.70
N GLU A 103 -15.77 3.59 -6.91
CA GLU A 103 -16.86 3.61 -5.92
C GLU A 103 -16.47 2.97 -4.59
N ASN A 104 -15.68 1.90 -4.59
CA ASN A 104 -15.23 1.22 -3.36
C ASN A 104 -14.35 2.13 -2.50
N THR A 105 -13.54 2.98 -3.13
CA THR A 105 -12.73 4.00 -2.45
C THR A 105 -13.52 5.25 -2.03
N ASN A 106 -14.80 5.36 -2.42
CA ASN A 106 -15.62 6.57 -2.28
C ASN A 106 -14.93 7.83 -2.85
N GLY A 107 -14.20 7.66 -3.97
CA GLY A 107 -13.46 8.74 -4.62
C GLY A 107 -12.11 9.10 -3.99
N ALA A 108 -11.73 8.52 -2.85
CA ALA A 108 -10.36 8.64 -2.35
C ALA A 108 -9.35 7.97 -3.31
N ILE A 109 -8.12 8.47 -3.34
CA ILE A 109 -7.09 8.03 -4.27
C ILE A 109 -6.02 7.25 -3.52
N GLY A 110 -5.80 6.00 -3.94
CA GLY A 110 -4.59 5.24 -3.62
C GLY A 110 -3.63 5.29 -4.80
N TRP A 111 -2.44 5.83 -4.60
CA TRP A 111 -1.36 5.80 -5.58
C TRP A 111 -0.45 4.62 -5.28
N CYS A 112 -0.63 3.54 -6.02
CA CYS A 112 0.15 2.32 -5.86
C CYS A 112 1.42 2.37 -6.71
N LEU A 113 2.52 1.81 -6.22
CA LEU A 113 3.74 1.67 -7.02
C LEU A 113 3.51 0.90 -8.33
N ASP A 114 4.23 1.28 -9.39
CA ASP A 114 4.35 0.43 -10.57
C ASP A 114 4.96 -0.92 -10.15
N PRO A 115 4.50 -2.05 -10.69
CA PRO A 115 5.04 -3.37 -10.36
C PRO A 115 6.56 -3.48 -10.54
N THR A 116 7.13 -2.76 -11.50
CA THR A 116 8.58 -2.70 -11.74
C THR A 116 9.29 -1.97 -10.59
N ASP A 117 8.74 -0.84 -10.15
CA ASP A 117 9.30 -0.06 -9.04
C ASP A 117 9.18 -0.82 -7.71
N LEU A 118 8.06 -1.52 -7.51
CA LEU A 118 7.88 -2.43 -6.38
C LEU A 118 8.94 -3.56 -6.37
N ALA A 119 9.18 -4.19 -7.53
CA ALA A 119 10.19 -5.25 -7.64
C ALA A 119 11.60 -4.73 -7.36
N ILE A 120 11.94 -3.54 -7.88
CA ILE A 120 13.21 -2.87 -7.59
C ILE A 120 13.33 -2.59 -6.09
N ALA A 121 12.30 -2.02 -5.46
CA ALA A 121 12.31 -1.74 -4.03
C ALA A 121 12.51 -3.02 -3.18
N LYS A 122 11.81 -4.11 -3.52
CA LYS A 122 11.99 -5.42 -2.86
C LYS A 122 13.40 -5.98 -3.06
N HIS A 123 13.96 -5.87 -4.26
CA HIS A 123 15.32 -6.32 -4.54
C HIS A 123 16.37 -5.53 -3.76
N VAL A 124 16.20 -4.21 -3.65
CA VAL A 124 17.09 -3.35 -2.85
C VAL A 124 16.96 -3.67 -1.35
N ALA A 125 15.75 -3.83 -0.83
CA ALA A 125 15.51 -4.22 0.56
C ALA A 125 16.08 -5.62 0.87
N GLY A 126 15.94 -6.56 -0.07
CA GLY A 126 16.51 -7.91 0.01
C GLY A 126 18.03 -7.98 -0.22
N ARG A 127 18.69 -6.88 -0.62
CA ARG A 127 20.15 -6.77 -0.56
C ARG A 127 20.65 -6.33 0.82
N GLU A 128 19.80 -5.76 1.66
CA GLU A 128 20.12 -5.52 3.08
C GLU A 128 19.80 -6.75 3.96
N LYS A 129 18.89 -7.63 3.53
CA LYS A 129 18.59 -8.91 4.17
C LYS A 129 18.60 -10.04 3.14
N ASP A 130 19.65 -10.86 3.16
CA ASP A 130 19.88 -11.97 2.23
C ASP A 130 18.61 -12.75 1.83
N ILE A 131 18.31 -12.67 0.53
CA ILE A 131 17.73 -13.69 -0.38
C ILE A 131 16.63 -14.58 0.22
N GLY A 132 15.38 -14.11 0.14
CA GLY A 132 14.24 -14.96 0.45
C GLY A 132 12.87 -14.37 0.12
N SER A 133 12.70 -13.62 -0.98
CA SER A 133 11.38 -13.17 -1.47
C SER A 133 11.45 -12.59 -2.89
N ILE A 134 12.02 -13.32 -3.86
CA ILE A 134 11.85 -12.99 -5.28
C ILE A 134 11.01 -14.11 -5.88
N GLY A 135 9.69 -13.90 -5.87
CA GLY A 135 8.71 -14.70 -6.59
C GLY A 135 7.91 -13.76 -7.48
N CYS A 136 8.04 -13.97 -8.80
CA CYS A 136 7.30 -13.40 -9.94
C CYS A 136 6.46 -12.13 -9.71
N VAL A 137 6.90 -11.02 -10.32
CA VAL A 137 5.94 -10.05 -10.86
C VAL A 137 5.25 -10.73 -12.04
N PRO A 138 3.92 -10.90 -12.04
CA PRO A 138 3.21 -11.46 -13.19
C PRO A 138 3.33 -10.52 -14.39
N ASP A 139 3.55 -11.07 -15.59
CA ASP A 139 3.47 -10.28 -16.83
C ASP A 139 2.06 -9.70 -17.01
N ARG A 140 1.99 -8.49 -17.60
CA ARG A 140 0.78 -7.66 -17.77
C ARG A 140 -0.35 -8.35 -18.55
#